data_AF-A0A6N4DEY2-F1
#
_entry.id   AF-A0A6N4DEY2-F1
#
_cell.length_a   1.000
_cell.length_b   1.000
_cell.length_c   1.000
_cell.angle_alpha   90.00
_cell.angle_beta   90.00
_cell.angle_gamma   90.00
#
_symmetry.space_group_name_H-M   'P 1'
#
loop_
_entity.id
_entity.type
_entity.pdbx_description
1 polymer ?
#
loop_
_entity_poly.entity_id
_entity_poly.type
_entity_poly.pdbx_seq_one_letter_code
_entity_poly.pdbx_strand_id
1 'polypeptide(L)' 'MGRRKSGRDVSGVILLDKPLAVTSNAALQQVRRFFNANKAGHTGALDPLATGLLPLCFGEATKVSHFALEADKTYQV' A
#
# COMPACT_ATOMS: atom_id res chain seq x y z
N MET A 1 -0.84 25.94 -4.88
CA MET A 1 -2.08 25.51 -4.21
C MET A 1 -1.84 24.15 -3.56
N GLY A 2 -1.73 24.08 -2.23
CA GLY A 2 -1.57 22.79 -1.54
C GLY A 2 -2.85 21.96 -1.68
N ARG A 3 -2.73 20.72 -2.15
CA ARG A 3 -3.88 19.80 -2.27
C ARG A 3 -4.56 19.68 -0.91
N ARG A 4 -5.84 20.09 -0.83
CA ARG A 4 -6.65 19.96 0.40
C ARG A 4 -6.63 18.49 0.84
N LYS A 5 -6.17 18.24 2.06
CA LYS A 5 -6.33 16.95 2.74
C LYS A 5 -7.84 16.74 2.97
N SER A 6 -8.42 15.69 2.39
CA SER A 6 -9.88 15.44 2.42
C SER A 6 -10.27 14.16 3.15
N GLY A 7 -9.29 13.35 3.55
CA GLY A 7 -9.48 12.11 4.30
C GLY A 7 -9.10 12.25 5.77
N ARG A 8 -9.18 11.14 6.49
CA ARG A 8 -8.74 10.93 7.87
C ARG A 8 -7.22 10.79 7.96
N ASP A 9 -6.65 11.26 9.06
CA ASP A 9 -5.27 11.01 9.44
C ASP A 9 -5.15 9.62 10.09
N VAL A 10 -5.02 8.60 9.25
CA VAL A 10 -4.81 7.21 9.66
C VAL A 10 -3.34 6.87 9.49
N SER A 11 -2.72 6.34 10.53
CA SER A 11 -1.32 5.88 10.52
C SER A 11 -1.26 4.40 10.87
N GLY A 12 -0.51 3.63 10.07
CA GLY A 12 -0.35 2.19 10.30
C GLY A 12 0.11 1.46 9.04
N VAL A 13 0.32 0.15 9.17
CA VAL A 13 0.67 -0.75 8.06
C VAL A 13 -0.39 -1.81 7.94
N ILE A 14 -0.86 -2.06 6.72
CA ILE A 14 -1.75 -3.17 6.38
C ILE A 14 -0.96 -4.16 5.54
N LEU A 15 -0.94 -5.41 5.98
CA LEU A 15 -0.42 -6.52 5.19
C LEU A 15 -1.56 -7.04 4.33
N LEU A 16 -1.69 -6.50 3.11
CA LEU A 16 -2.72 -6.91 2.18
C LEU A 16 -2.27 -8.17 1.44
N ASP A 17 -3.11 -9.19 1.39
CA ASP A 17 -2.99 -10.22 0.36
C ASP A 17 -3.59 -9.67 -0.95
N LYS A 18 -2.73 -9.31 -1.90
CA LYS A 18 -3.14 -8.65 -3.15
C LYS A 18 -3.89 -9.65 -4.02
N PRO A 19 -5.14 -9.36 -4.42
CA PRO A 19 -5.88 -10.26 -5.30
C PRO A 19 -5.26 -10.33 -6.71
N LEU A 20 -5.58 -11.43 -7.39
CA LEU A 20 -5.24 -11.64 -8.80
C LEU A 20 -5.95 -10.62 -9.70
N ALA A 21 -5.34 -10.31 -10.85
CA ALA A 21 -5.85 -9.40 -11.87
C ALA A 21 -5.99 -7.92 -11.43
N VAL A 22 -5.46 -7.54 -10.27
CA VAL A 22 -5.48 -6.18 -9.75
C VAL A 22 -4.05 -5.63 -9.66
N THR A 23 -3.83 -4.40 -10.15
CA THR A 23 -2.53 -3.73 -9.99
C THR A 23 -2.29 -3.35 -8.53
N SER A 24 -1.03 -3.32 -8.10
CA SER A 24 -0.68 -2.90 -6.73
C SER A 24 -1.22 -1.52 -6.36
N ASN A 25 -1.20 -0.57 -7.30
CA ASN A 25 -1.78 0.75 -7.07
C ASN A 25 -3.32 0.71 -6.99
N ALA A 26 -4.01 -0.08 -7.82
CA ALA A 26 -5.46 -0.20 -7.73
C ALA A 26 -5.89 -0.77 -6.36
N ALA A 27 -5.20 -1.81 -5.87
CA ALA A 27 -5.40 -2.37 -4.55
C ALA A 27 -5.16 -1.31 -3.44
N LEU A 28 -4.04 -0.58 -3.50
CA LEU A 28 -3.75 0.54 -2.60
C LEU A 28 -4.87 1.59 -2.59
N GLN A 29 -5.38 2.00 -3.76
CA GLN A 29 -6.44 3.01 -3.84
C GLN A 29 -7.75 2.50 -3.24
N GLN A 30 -8.10 1.23 -3.43
CA GLN A 30 -9.29 0.64 -2.81
C GLN A 30 -9.20 0.67 -1.29
N VAL A 31 -8.10 0.18 -0.72
CA VAL A 31 -7.90 0.16 0.74
C VAL A 31 -7.81 1.59 1.29
N ARG A 32 -7.13 2.51 0.59
CA ARG A 32 -7.09 3.93 0.98
C ARG A 32 -8.46 4.58 1.02
N ARG A 33 -9.35 4.28 0.05
CA ARG A 33 -10.74 4.75 0.06
C ARG A 33 -11.54 4.13 1.20
N PHE A 34 -11.37 2.83 1.46
CA PHE A 34 -12.04 2.13 2.56
C PHE A 34 -11.75 2.78 3.92
N PHE A 35 -10.50 3.12 4.20
CA PHE A 35 -10.13 3.84 5.43
C PHE A 35 -10.34 5.36 5.36
N ASN A 36 -10.81 5.88 4.23
CA ASN A 36 -10.83 7.31 3.90
C ASN A 36 -9.50 7.99 4.24
N ALA A 37 -8.35 7.39 3.91
CA ALA A 37 -7.05 7.86 4.40
C ALA A 37 -6.45 8.99 3.53
N ASN A 38 -5.85 9.98 4.19
CA ASN A 38 -5.20 11.13 3.55
C ASN A 38 -3.96 10.76 2.73
N LYS A 39 -3.15 9.84 3.25
CA LYS A 39 -1.86 9.45 2.69
C LYS A 39 -1.71 7.94 2.78
N ALA A 40 -1.31 7.33 1.68
CA ALA A 40 -0.99 5.90 1.64
C ALA A 40 0.04 5.62 0.53
N GLY A 41 0.81 4.54 0.68
CA GLY A 41 1.75 4.02 -0.31
C GLY A 41 1.96 2.51 -0.12
N HIS A 42 2.45 1.80 -1.13
CA HIS A 42 2.83 0.39 -1.01
C HIS A 42 4.35 0.22 -1.02
N THR A 43 4.87 -0.89 -0.50
CA THR A 43 6.32 -1.11 -0.31
C THR A 43 6.95 -2.05 -1.35
N GLY A 44 6.31 -2.21 -2.50
CA GLY A 44 6.79 -3.00 -3.63
C GLY A 44 5.65 -3.20 -4.62
N ALA A 45 5.95 -3.23 -5.91
CA ALA A 45 4.92 -3.52 -6.91
C ALA A 45 4.90 -5.02 -7.19
N LEU A 46 3.72 -5.62 -7.06
CA LEU A 46 3.39 -6.93 -7.60
C LEU A 46 2.66 -6.74 -8.94
N ASP A 47 3.02 -7.56 -9.92
CA ASP A 47 2.33 -7.61 -11.22
C ASP A 47 0.85 -7.96 -11.06
N PRO A 48 -0.02 -7.58 -12.02
CA PRO A 48 -1.44 -7.93 -11.96
C PRO A 48 -1.68 -9.44 -11.83
N LEU A 49 -0.82 -10.27 -12.42
CA LEU A 49 -0.92 -11.73 -12.37
C LEU A 49 -0.36 -12.35 -11.09
N ALA A 50 0.38 -11.58 -10.27
CA ALA A 50 0.87 -12.06 -8.98
C ALA A 50 -0.21 -11.91 -7.90
N THR A 51 -0.20 -12.78 -6.90
CA THR A 51 -0.97 -12.65 -5.64
C THR A 51 -0.02 -12.61 -4.45
N GLY A 52 -0.53 -12.41 -3.24
CA GLY A 52 0.28 -12.45 -2.03
C GLY A 52 0.60 -11.08 -1.44
N LEU A 53 1.60 -11.06 -0.55
CA LEU A 53 1.83 -9.96 0.37
C LEU A 53 2.19 -8.63 -0.33
N LEU A 54 1.34 -7.62 -0.13
CA LEU A 54 1.55 -6.23 -0.52
C LEU A 54 1.39 -5.32 0.70
N PRO A 55 2.49 -4.95 1.40
CA PRO A 55 2.39 -4.04 2.54
C PRO A 55 1.98 -2.63 2.08
N LEU A 56 0.93 -2.12 2.72
CA LEU A 56 0.39 -0.78 2.50
C LEU A 56 0.66 0.08 3.74
N CYS A 57 1.43 1.14 3.58
CA CYS A 57 1.72 2.11 4.62
C CYS A 57 0.73 3.28 4.54
N PHE A 58 0.18 3.69 5.67
CA PHE A 58 -0.75 4.81 5.82
C PHE A 58 -0.16 5.92 6.70
N GLY A 59 -0.47 7.17 6.36
CA GLY A 59 -0.10 8.32 7.19
C GLY A 59 1.40 8.37 7.47
N GLU A 60 1.75 8.45 8.76
CA GLU A 60 3.14 8.52 9.22
C GLU A 60 3.96 7.26 8.91
N ALA A 61 3.33 6.09 8.80
CA ALA A 61 4.02 4.85 8.45
C ALA A 61 4.64 4.88 7.05
N THR A 62 4.17 5.78 6.17
CA THR A 62 4.80 5.97 4.85
C THR A 62 6.23 6.51 4.93
N LYS A 63 6.65 7.09 6.06
CA LYS A 63 8.03 7.58 6.26
C LYS A 63 9.03 6.43 6.41
N VAL A 64 8.57 5.26 6.85
CA VAL A 64 9.40 4.07 7.08
C VAL A 64 9.25 3.02 5.98
N SER A 65 8.55 3.34 4.88
CA SER A 65 8.30 2.38 3.78
C SER A 65 9.58 1.90 3.09
N HIS A 66 10.67 2.67 3.17
CA HIS A 66 11.96 2.30 2.56
C HIS A 66 12.52 0.99 3.13
N PHE A 67 12.35 0.73 4.44
CA PHE A 67 12.84 -0.50 5.05
C PHE A 67 12.16 -1.74 4.44
N ALA A 68 10.86 -1.65 4.15
CA ALA A 68 10.12 -2.74 3.51
C ALA A 68 10.40 -2.83 2.00
N LEU A 69 10.74 -1.72 1.35
CA LEU A 69 11.19 -1.74 -0.04
C LEU A 69 12.52 -2.48 -0.19
N GLU A 70 13.44 -2.30 0.76
CA GLU A 70 14.78 -2.91 0.75
C GLU A 70 14.82 -4.31 1.40
N ALA A 71 13.79 -4.69 2.16
CA ALA A 71 13.72 -6.00 2.78
C ALA A 71 13.73 -7.15 1.76
N ASP A 72 14.27 -8.29 2.19
CA ASP A 72 14.25 -9.54 1.45
C ASP A 72 12.80 -9.97 1.14
N LYS A 73 12.61 -10.57 -0.04
CA LYS A 73 11.30 -11.03 -0.52
C LYS A 73 11.42 -12.44 -1.06
N THR A 74 10.40 -13.26 -0.82
CA THR A 74 10.33 -14.63 -1.31
C THR A 74 9.07 -14.79 -2.13
N TYR A 75 9.19 -15.48 -3.27
CA TYR A 75 8.09 -15.77 -4.18
C TYR A 75 7.98 -17.27 -4.38
N GLN A 76 6.75 -17.77 -4.47
CA GLN A 76 6.47 -19.09 -4.99
C GLN A 76 6.01 -18.93 -6.44
N VAL A 77 6.67 -19.65 -7.35
CA VAL A 77 6.42 -19.63 -8.79
C VAL A 77 6.00 -21.00 -9.28
#